data_AF-A0A387H4R4-F1
#
_entry.id   AF-A0A387H4R4-F1
#
_cell.length_a   1.000
_cell.length_b   1.000
_cell.length_c   1.000
_cell.angle_alpha   90.00
_cell.angle_beta   90.00
_cell.angle_gamma   90.00
#
_symmetry.space_group_name_H-M   'P 1'
#
loop_
_entity.id
_entity.type
_entity.pdbx_description
1 polymer ?
#
loop_
_entity_poly.entity_id
_entity_poly.type
_entity_poly.pdbx_seq_one_letter_code
_entity_poly.pdbx_strand_id
1 'polypeptide(L)'
;MFAEDRLLATTNLTFDISCYEMFVTLLNGACLVLAHSEDLLDSKALETVLRDRRISVMWLSAGLFHQHAHAVPEMFAGLRCLIVGGGTIGPRAVRAVLKSGRPGMFLNGYGPTENSSLSTTYRVDDLSARGDRAHRDQRSRLDGLCDAGRRNDRRTLGRPANCVSVGTASHWAT
;
A
#
# COMPACT_ATOMS: atom_id res chain seq x y z
N MET A 1 -13.22 -1.92 15.16
CA MET A 1 -12.91 -3.35 15.27
C MET A 1 -13.92 -3.95 16.22
N PHE A 2 -14.36 -5.18 16.00
CA PHE A 2 -15.35 -5.87 16.83
C PHE A 2 -14.76 -7.19 17.36
N ALA A 3 -15.35 -7.77 18.40
CA ALA A 3 -14.82 -8.97 19.06
C ALA A 3 -14.80 -10.21 18.14
N GLU A 4 -15.71 -10.28 17.17
CA GLU A 4 -15.76 -11.32 16.15
C GLU A 4 -14.70 -11.16 15.04
N ASP A 5 -13.99 -10.03 15.00
CA ASP A 5 -13.00 -9.79 13.96
C ASP A 5 -11.78 -10.70 14.11
N ARG A 6 -11.19 -11.00 12.95
CA ARG A 6 -9.94 -11.73 12.82
C ARG A 6 -9.00 -10.91 11.96
N LEU A 7 -7.97 -10.33 12.57
CA LEU A 7 -6.95 -9.56 11.86
C LEU A 7 -5.77 -10.45 11.52
N LEU A 8 -5.38 -10.46 10.25
CA LEU A 8 -4.13 -11.08 9.83
C LEU A 8 -2.98 -10.10 10.09
N ALA A 9 -2.04 -10.48 10.96
CA ALA A 9 -0.82 -9.73 11.23
C ALA A 9 0.14 -9.94 10.05
N THR A 10 0.26 -8.92 9.21
CA THR A 10 1.05 -8.97 7.98
C THR A 10 2.42 -8.30 8.12
N THR A 11 2.62 -7.57 9.21
CA THR A 11 3.75 -6.67 9.38
C THR A 11 4.83 -7.30 10.24
N ASN A 12 6.09 -7.15 9.83
CA ASN A 12 7.22 -7.52 10.69
C ASN A 12 7.23 -6.67 11.97
N LEU A 13 7.46 -7.30 13.12
CA LEU A 13 7.47 -6.68 14.45
C LEU A 13 8.46 -5.51 14.61
N THR A 14 9.43 -5.34 13.70
CA THR A 14 10.33 -4.19 13.70
C THR A 14 9.71 -2.91 13.14
N PHE A 15 8.55 -3.00 12.46
CA PHE A 15 7.81 -1.83 11.98
C PHE A 15 6.68 -1.47 12.93
N ASP A 16 6.43 -0.17 13.05
CA ASP A 16 5.45 0.41 13.96
C ASP A 16 3.99 -0.01 13.68
N ILE A 17 3.64 -0.28 12.42
CA ILE A 17 2.33 -0.82 12.04
C ILE A 17 2.04 -2.17 12.75
N SER A 18 3.06 -2.94 13.14
CA SER A 18 2.84 -4.15 13.94
C SER A 18 2.22 -3.84 15.32
N CYS A 19 2.57 -2.70 15.94
CA CYS A 19 1.93 -2.22 17.15
C CYS A 19 0.45 -1.92 16.90
N TYR A 20 0.13 -1.28 15.77
CA TYR A 20 -1.27 -1.07 15.37
C TYR A 20 -2.01 -2.40 15.24
N GLU A 21 -1.49 -3.36 14.47
CA GLU A 21 -2.10 -4.68 14.27
C GLU A 21 -2.33 -5.42 15.59
N MET A 22 -1.37 -5.39 16.51
CA MET A 22 -1.48 -6.02 17.83
C MET A 22 -2.52 -5.32 18.72
N PHE A 23 -2.36 -4.02 18.97
CA PHE A 23 -3.17 -3.33 19.96
C PHE A 23 -4.60 -3.07 19.50
N VAL A 24 -4.82 -2.74 18.22
CA VAL A 24 -6.20 -2.55 17.71
C VAL A 24 -7.00 -3.86 17.80
N THR A 25 -6.33 -5.00 17.67
CA THR A 25 -6.97 -6.32 17.73
C THR A 25 -7.25 -6.71 19.17
N LEU A 26 -6.21 -6.78 20.00
CA LEU A 26 -6.32 -7.33 21.35
C LEU A 26 -7.15 -6.45 22.29
N LEU A 27 -7.05 -5.12 22.17
CA LEU A 27 -7.83 -4.20 23.00
C LEU A 27 -9.32 -4.17 22.65
N ASN A 28 -9.72 -4.73 21.50
CA ASN A 28 -11.12 -4.85 21.09
C ASN A 28 -11.68 -6.28 21.27
N GLY A 29 -10.92 -7.17 21.94
CA GLY A 29 -11.34 -8.57 22.15
C GLY A 29 -11.34 -9.43 20.88
N ALA A 30 -10.73 -8.95 19.81
CA ALA A 30 -10.66 -9.62 18.52
C ALA A 30 -9.50 -10.63 18.46
N CYS A 31 -9.45 -11.43 17.39
CA CYS A 31 -8.42 -12.45 17.21
C CYS A 31 -7.29 -11.96 16.30
N LEU A 32 -6.05 -11.98 16.82
CA LEU A 32 -4.84 -11.74 16.02
C LEU A 32 -4.37 -13.07 15.42
N VAL A 33 -4.29 -13.14 14.10
CA VAL A 33 -3.80 -14.31 13.36
C VAL A 33 -2.42 -13.96 12.80
N LEU A 34 -1.39 -14.70 13.19
CA LEU A 34 -0.04 -14.49 12.67
C LEU A 34 0.06 -15.09 11.26
N ALA A 35 0.54 -14.29 10.31
CA ALA A 35 0.83 -14.76 8.96
C ALA A 35 2.20 -15.41 8.89
N HIS A 36 2.35 -16.43 8.04
CA HIS A 36 3.66 -16.88 7.60
C HIS A 36 4.13 -16.00 6.45
N SER A 37 5.40 -15.61 6.46
CA SER A 37 5.97 -14.73 5.42
C SER A 37 5.85 -15.31 4.01
N GLU A 38 5.92 -16.63 3.88
CA GLU A 38 5.76 -17.34 2.61
C GLU A 38 4.34 -17.17 2.04
N ASP A 39 3.32 -17.33 2.90
CA ASP A 39 1.93 -17.15 2.50
C ASP A 39 1.65 -15.70 2.07
N LEU A 40 2.24 -14.71 2.76
CA LEU A 40 2.06 -13.30 2.41
C LEU A 40 2.63 -12.95 1.03
N LEU A 41 3.67 -13.65 0.58
CA LEU A 41 4.32 -13.36 -0.70
C LEU A 41 3.68 -14.12 -1.87
N ASP A 42 2.83 -15.09 -1.61
CA ASP A 42 2.09 -15.85 -2.63
C ASP A 42 0.59 -15.48 -2.60
N SER A 43 0.05 -14.99 -3.73
CA SER A 43 -1.33 -14.50 -3.76
C SER A 43 -2.38 -15.59 -3.58
N LYS A 44 -2.10 -16.83 -4.02
CA LYS A 44 -3.03 -17.97 -3.89
C LYS A 44 -2.93 -18.61 -2.51
N ALA A 45 -1.73 -18.65 -1.93
CA ALA A 45 -1.56 -19.03 -0.53
C ALA A 45 -2.28 -18.04 0.39
N LEU A 46 -2.07 -16.73 0.20
CA LEU A 46 -2.74 -15.70 0.99
C LEU A 46 -4.27 -15.77 0.83
N GLU A 47 -4.80 -15.93 -0.39
CA GLU A 47 -6.25 -16.14 -0.62
C GLU A 47 -6.79 -17.32 0.21
N THR A 48 -6.04 -18.42 0.24
CA THR A 48 -6.39 -19.62 1.03
C THR A 48 -6.37 -19.32 2.53
N VAL A 49 -5.34 -18.62 3.02
CA VAL A 49 -5.27 -18.18 4.43
C VAL A 49 -6.45 -17.28 4.80
N LEU A 50 -6.77 -16.29 3.96
CA LEU A 50 -7.90 -15.37 4.22
C LEU A 50 -9.21 -16.13 4.38
N ARG A 51 -9.48 -17.08 3.48
CA ARG A 51 -10.69 -17.92 3.51
C ARG A 51 -10.69 -18.87 4.70
N ASP A 52 -9.66 -19.70 4.83
CA ASP A 52 -9.65 -20.82 5.77
C ASP A 52 -9.53 -20.35 7.22
N ARG A 53 -8.80 -19.24 7.44
CA ARG A 53 -8.68 -18.60 8.76
C ARG A 53 -9.76 -17.55 9.01
N ARG A 54 -10.69 -17.35 8.08
CA ARG A 54 -11.82 -16.41 8.16
C ARG A 54 -11.38 -14.99 8.52
N ILE A 55 -10.32 -14.51 7.87
CA ILE A 55 -9.79 -13.17 8.11
C ILE A 55 -10.85 -12.13 7.70
N SER A 56 -11.11 -11.16 8.57
CA SER A 56 -12.07 -10.08 8.33
C SER A 56 -11.40 -8.71 8.20
N VAL A 57 -10.20 -8.55 8.77
CA VAL A 57 -9.44 -7.29 8.74
C VAL A 57 -8.01 -7.57 8.30
N MET A 58 -7.49 -6.72 7.42
CA MET A 58 -6.10 -6.79 7.00
C MET A 58 -5.54 -5.40 6.70
N TRP A 59 -4.29 -5.18 7.10
CA TRP A 59 -3.48 -4.09 6.59
C TRP A 59 -2.49 -4.65 5.55
N LEU A 60 -2.16 -3.88 4.51
CA LEU A 60 -1.09 -4.21 3.57
C LEU A 60 -0.27 -2.96 3.22
N SER A 61 1.03 -3.17 2.98
CA SER A 61 1.83 -2.16 2.29
C SER A 61 1.33 -2.00 0.85
N ALA A 62 1.51 -0.80 0.28
CA ALA A 62 1.08 -0.51 -1.08
C ALA A 62 1.67 -1.50 -2.12
N GLY A 63 2.91 -1.95 -1.90
CA GLY A 63 3.58 -2.92 -2.78
C GLY A 63 2.92 -4.29 -2.78
N LEU A 64 2.68 -4.88 -1.59
CA LEU A 64 1.97 -6.16 -1.47
C LEU A 64 0.54 -6.05 -2.01
N PHE A 65 -0.14 -4.95 -1.70
CA PHE A 65 -1.46 -4.69 -2.26
C PHE A 65 -1.46 -4.71 -3.80
N HIS A 66 -0.50 -4.06 -4.46
CA HIS A 66 -0.44 -4.06 -5.93
C HIS A 66 -0.19 -5.47 -6.49
N GLN A 67 0.70 -6.24 -5.87
CA GLN A 67 0.96 -7.62 -6.26
C GLN A 67 -0.31 -8.47 -6.23
N HIS A 68 -1.00 -8.46 -5.09
CA HIS A 68 -2.19 -9.28 -4.88
C HIS A 68 -3.39 -8.79 -5.68
N ALA A 69 -3.62 -7.48 -5.74
CA ALA A 69 -4.69 -6.90 -6.57
C ALA A 69 -4.50 -7.18 -8.07
N HIS A 70 -3.27 -7.38 -8.52
CA HIS A 70 -2.99 -7.79 -9.90
C HIS A 70 -3.25 -9.27 -10.13
N ALA A 71 -2.88 -10.13 -9.17
CA ALA A 71 -2.93 -11.58 -9.33
C ALA A 71 -4.30 -12.19 -8.97
N VAL A 72 -4.88 -11.78 -7.85
CA VAL A 72 -6.10 -12.37 -7.25
C VAL A 72 -6.95 -11.27 -6.58
N PRO A 73 -7.47 -10.28 -7.32
CA PRO A 73 -8.20 -9.14 -6.74
C PRO A 73 -9.45 -9.54 -5.93
N GLU A 74 -10.10 -10.65 -6.27
CA GLU A 74 -11.28 -11.19 -5.59
C GLU A 74 -11.01 -11.66 -4.16
N MET A 75 -9.76 -11.92 -3.78
CA MET A 75 -9.41 -12.40 -2.44
C MET A 75 -9.83 -11.44 -1.33
N PHE A 76 -9.94 -10.15 -1.66
CA PHE A 76 -10.30 -9.10 -0.70
C PHE A 76 -11.82 -8.99 -0.49
N ALA A 77 -12.65 -9.62 -1.32
CA ALA A 77 -14.10 -9.46 -1.28
C ALA A 77 -14.73 -9.90 0.05
N GLY A 78 -14.14 -10.90 0.71
CA GLY A 78 -14.60 -11.40 2.01
C GLY A 78 -14.18 -10.54 3.21
N LEU A 79 -13.31 -9.55 3.02
CA LEU A 79 -12.84 -8.71 4.11
C LEU A 79 -13.90 -7.68 4.51
N ARG A 80 -14.12 -7.56 5.82
CA ARG A 80 -14.88 -6.45 6.40
C ARG A 80 -14.12 -5.13 6.24
N CYS A 81 -12.80 -5.16 6.41
CA CYS A 81 -11.95 -3.98 6.29
C CYS A 81 -10.58 -4.33 5.68
N LEU A 82 -10.23 -3.66 4.59
CA LEU A 82 -8.90 -3.64 4.00
C LEU A 82 -8.30 -2.24 4.17
N ILE A 83 -7.13 -2.15 4.77
CA ILE A 83 -6.34 -0.92 4.87
C ILE A 83 -5.07 -1.10 4.05
N VAL A 84 -4.74 -0.13 3.21
CA VAL A 84 -3.50 -0.13 2.42
C VAL A 84 -2.74 1.16 2.69
N GLY A 85 -1.43 1.08 2.93
CA GLY A 85 -0.63 2.25 3.24
C GLY A 85 0.86 2.08 2.98
N GLY A 86 1.67 2.98 3.53
CA GLY A 86 3.14 2.93 3.39
C GLY A 86 3.67 3.30 1.99
N GLY A 87 2.81 3.79 1.10
CA GLY A 87 3.17 4.19 -0.25
C GLY A 87 1.96 4.66 -1.06
N THR A 88 2.19 5.02 -2.32
CA THR A 88 1.10 5.42 -3.22
C THR A 88 0.33 4.19 -3.72
N ILE A 89 -1.00 4.19 -3.56
CA ILE A 89 -1.85 3.16 -4.14
C ILE A 89 -2.23 3.50 -5.59
N GLY A 90 -1.95 2.58 -6.53
CA GLY A 90 -2.19 2.79 -7.95
C GLY A 90 -3.67 2.63 -8.33
N PRO A 91 -4.25 3.53 -9.15
CA PRO A 91 -5.64 3.44 -9.58
C PRO A 91 -5.99 2.11 -10.28
N ARG A 92 -5.04 1.50 -11.01
CA ARG A 92 -5.27 0.21 -11.68
C ARG A 92 -5.57 -0.91 -10.67
N ALA A 93 -4.78 -1.00 -9.60
CA ALA A 93 -4.95 -2.01 -8.56
C ALA A 93 -6.26 -1.79 -7.79
N VAL A 94 -6.55 -0.53 -7.41
CA VAL A 94 -7.83 -0.16 -6.78
C VAL A 94 -9.01 -0.58 -7.65
N ARG A 95 -8.97 -0.29 -8.95
CA ARG A 95 -10.05 -0.64 -9.88
C ARG A 95 -10.27 -2.14 -10.01
N ALA A 96 -9.19 -2.93 -9.98
CA ALA A 96 -9.27 -4.39 -10.02
C ALA A 96 -10.05 -4.90 -8.79
N VAL A 97 -9.67 -4.47 -7.59
CA VAL A 97 -10.34 -4.87 -6.35
C VAL A 97 -11.80 -4.42 -6.30
N LEU A 98 -12.09 -3.17 -6.68
CA LEU A 98 -13.47 -2.66 -6.68
C LEU A 98 -14.38 -3.44 -7.65
N LYS A 99 -13.85 -3.91 -8.78
CA LYS A 99 -14.60 -4.69 -9.77
C LYS A 99 -14.77 -6.17 -9.41
N SER A 100 -13.84 -6.74 -8.65
CA SER A 100 -13.80 -8.18 -8.33
C SER A 100 -14.49 -8.57 -7.01
N GLY A 101 -15.26 -7.66 -6.41
CA GLY A 101 -15.84 -7.82 -5.09
C GLY A 101 -15.14 -6.92 -4.09
N ARG A 102 -15.73 -5.74 -3.88
CA ARG A 102 -15.21 -4.72 -2.97
C ARG A 102 -15.27 -5.23 -1.51
N PRO A 103 -14.19 -5.06 -0.71
CA PRO A 103 -14.27 -5.30 0.74
C PRO A 103 -15.28 -4.34 1.39
N GLY A 104 -15.85 -4.71 2.54
CA GLY A 104 -16.86 -3.89 3.22
C GLY A 104 -16.42 -2.43 3.43
N MET A 105 -15.15 -2.26 3.80
CA MET A 105 -14.45 -0.99 3.91
C MET A 105 -13.07 -1.09 3.26
N PHE A 106 -12.77 -0.19 2.33
CA PHE A 106 -11.45 -0.07 1.72
C PHE A 106 -10.85 1.30 2.10
N LEU A 107 -9.74 1.30 2.84
CA LEU A 107 -9.08 2.51 3.32
C LEU A 107 -7.67 2.64 2.74
N ASN A 108 -7.33 3.84 2.29
CA ASN A 108 -5.95 4.27 2.11
C ASN A 108 -5.48 4.92 3.42
N GLY A 109 -4.50 4.33 4.08
CA GLY A 109 -3.94 4.80 5.35
C GLY A 109 -2.62 5.52 5.16
N TYR A 110 -2.46 6.65 5.83
CA TYR A 110 -1.21 7.40 5.90
C TYR A 110 -0.87 7.74 7.35
N GLY A 111 0.39 7.57 7.71
CA GLY A 111 0.95 8.03 8.97
C GLY A 111 2.45 7.82 9.00
N PRO A 112 3.24 8.80 9.47
CA PRO A 112 4.64 8.58 9.79
C PRO A 112 4.78 7.83 11.12
N THR A 113 5.94 7.22 11.35
CA THR A 113 6.24 6.53 12.61
C THR A 113 6.15 7.47 13.81
N GLU A 114 6.58 8.71 13.64
CA GLU A 114 6.55 9.79 14.62
C GLU A 114 5.15 10.14 15.10
N ASN A 115 4.10 9.78 14.35
CA ASN A 115 2.70 10.04 14.70
C ASN A 115 1.88 8.75 14.82
N SER A 116 2.51 7.70 15.36
CA SER A 116 1.87 6.42 15.71
C SER A 116 1.21 5.69 14.54
N SER A 117 1.99 5.46 13.47
CA SER A 117 1.70 4.54 12.36
C SER A 117 0.58 4.94 11.39
N LEU A 118 -0.60 5.29 11.86
CA LEU A 118 -1.74 5.70 11.03
C LEU A 118 -2.38 6.97 11.59
N SER A 119 -2.17 8.08 10.90
CA SER A 119 -2.65 9.41 11.31
C SER A 119 -3.91 9.83 10.56
N THR A 120 -3.98 9.51 9.27
CA THR A 120 -5.12 9.82 8.41
C THR A 120 -5.54 8.61 7.60
N THR A 121 -6.83 8.54 7.29
CA THR A 121 -7.35 7.52 6.38
C THR A 121 -8.27 8.18 5.36
N TYR A 122 -8.27 7.65 4.14
CA TYR A 122 -9.19 8.02 3.09
C TYR A 122 -9.97 6.80 2.65
N ARG A 123 -11.30 6.89 2.69
CA ARG A 123 -12.18 5.81 2.24
C ARG A 123 -12.23 5.77 0.71
N VAL A 124 -11.93 4.60 0.15
CA VAL A 124 -11.90 4.36 -1.29
C VAL A 124 -13.24 3.72 -1.70
N ASP A 125 -14.20 4.55 -2.07
CA ASP A 125 -15.51 4.09 -2.55
C ASP A 125 -15.56 3.93 -4.09
N ASP A 126 -14.91 4.85 -4.81
CA ASP A 126 -14.76 4.83 -6.26
C ASP A 126 -13.52 5.62 -6.69
N LEU A 127 -13.03 5.37 -7.91
CA LEU A 127 -12.03 6.20 -8.55
C LEU A 127 -12.72 7.31 -9.34
N SER A 128 -12.85 8.49 -8.72
CA SER A 128 -13.32 9.67 -9.44
C SER A 128 -12.41 9.96 -10.65
N ALA A 129 -13.00 10.49 -11.74
CA ALA A 129 -12.28 10.81 -12.98
C ALA A 129 -11.10 11.79 -12.82
N ARG A 130 -10.95 12.42 -11.65
CA ARG A 130 -9.81 13.28 -11.29
C ARG A 130 -8.55 12.46 -10.96
N GLY A 131 -8.69 11.29 -10.32
CA GLY A 131 -7.57 10.42 -9.96
C GLY A 131 -6.84 9.84 -11.17
N ASP A 132 -7.58 9.57 -12.25
CA ASP A 132 -7.03 9.05 -13.51
C ASP A 132 -6.18 10.07 -14.27
N ARG A 133 -6.47 11.37 -14.13
CA ARG A 133 -5.68 12.45 -14.74
C ARG A 133 -4.39 12.69 -13.97
N ALA A 134 -4.47 12.78 -12.64
CA ALA A 134 -3.30 13.00 -11.78
C ALA A 134 -2.24 11.89 -11.95
N HIS A 135 -2.67 10.62 -12.00
CA HIS A 135 -1.74 9.50 -12.23
C HIS A 135 -1.11 9.54 -13.63
N ARG A 136 -1.89 9.91 -14.67
CA ARG A 136 -1.40 10.03 -16.04
C ARG A 136 -0.39 11.18 -16.19
N ASP A 137 -0.66 12.31 -15.55
CA ASP A 137 0.22 13.48 -15.55
C ASP A 137 1.52 13.21 -14.81
N GLN A 138 1.48 12.53 -13.67
CA GLN A 138 2.68 12.18 -12.91
C GLN A 138 3.56 11.17 -13.66
N ARG A 139 2.96 10.20 -14.35
CA ARG A 139 3.69 9.26 -15.21
C ARG A 139 4.31 9.97 -16.42
N SER A 140 3.57 10.89 -17.06
CA SER A 140 4.09 11.72 -18.15
C SER A 140 5.23 12.64 -17.72
N ARG A 141 5.20 13.17 -16.49
CA ARG A 141 6.30 13.99 -15.93
C ARG A 141 7.56 13.15 -15.68
N LEU A 142 7.41 11.94 -15.13
CA LEU A 142 8.53 11.03 -14.89
C LEU A 142 9.14 10.51 -16.20
N ASP A 143 8.30 10.18 -17.20
CA ASP A 143 8.76 9.79 -18.53
C ASP A 143 9.53 10.94 -19.22
N GLY A 144 9.05 12.18 -19.06
CA GLY A 144 9.74 13.38 -19.56
C GLY A 144 11.09 13.66 -18.88
N LEU A 145 11.19 13.42 -17.57
CA LEU A 145 12.45 13.51 -16.81
C LEU A 145 13.46 12.43 -17.25
N CYS A 146 13.00 11.21 -17.51
CA CYS A 146 13.83 10.13 -18.05
C CYS A 146 14.33 10.43 -19.48
N ASP A 147 13.50 11.03 -20.33
CA ASP A 147 13.88 11.41 -21.69
C ASP A 147 14.84 12.62 -21.70
N ALA A 148 14.68 13.56 -20.76
CA ALA A 148 15.63 14.64 -20.50
C ALA A 148 16.99 14.11 -20.02
N GLY A 149 16.99 13.09 -19.15
CA GLY A 149 18.21 12.39 -18.70
C GLY A 149 18.98 11.74 -19.86
N ARG A 150 18.29 11.06 -20.79
CA ARG A 150 18.91 10.46 -21.99
C ARG A 150 19.47 11.49 -22.97
N ARG A 151 18.87 12.69 -23.04
CA ARG A 151 19.39 13.79 -23.87
C ARG A 151 20.65 14.42 -23.27
N ASN A 152 20.75 14.46 -21.95
CA ASN A 152 21.94 14.97 -21.26
C ASN A 152 23.14 14.01 -21.39
N ASP A 153 22.89 12.71 -21.37
CA ASP A 153 23.92 11.66 -21.49
C ASP A 153 24.60 11.59 -22.87
N ARG A 154 23.95 12.15 -23.91
CA ARG A 154 24.55 12.29 -25.25
C ARG A 154 25.46 13.51 -25.41
N ARG A 155 25.55 14.40 -24.41
CA ARG A 155 26.41 15.60 -24.47
C ARG A 155 27.68 15.50 -23.62
N THR A 156 27.87 14.44 -22.84
CA THR A 156 29.00 14.31 -21.89
C THR A 156 29.84 13.07 -22.14
N LEU A 157 30.45 12.96 -23.33
CA LEU A 157 31.68 12.17 -23.51
C LEU A 157 32.87 13.12 -23.37
N GLY A 158 33.32 13.31 -22.12
CA GLY A 158 34.36 14.28 -21.79
C GLY A 158 34.83 14.34 -20.33
N ARG A 159 35.13 13.18 -19.70
CA ARG A 159 36.10 13.01 -18.57
C ARG A 159 35.76 13.67 -17.19
N PRO A 160 36.42 13.27 -16.07
CA PRO A 160 35.74 12.46 -15.04
C PRO A 160 35.63 13.09 -13.63
N ALA A 161 34.79 12.43 -12.82
CA ALA A 161 34.85 12.23 -11.37
C ALA A 161 35.09 13.43 -10.44
N ASN A 162 34.00 14.02 -9.96
CA ASN A 162 33.65 14.17 -8.54
C ASN A 162 32.52 15.20 -8.44
N CYS A 163 31.30 14.75 -8.24
CA CYS A 163 30.19 15.64 -7.91
C CYS A 163 29.42 15.05 -6.74
N VAL A 164 29.86 15.41 -5.54
CA VAL A 164 29.01 15.38 -4.35
C VAL A 164 27.94 16.44 -4.59
N SER A 165 26.71 16.00 -4.84
CA SER A 165 25.56 16.90 -4.83
C SER A 165 24.81 16.70 -3.51
N VAL A 166 24.96 17.68 -2.64
CA VAL A 166 24.04 17.93 -1.53
C VAL A 166 22.74 18.39 -2.17
N GLY A 167 21.77 17.48 -2.26
CA GLY A 167 20.42 17.77 -2.74
C GLY A 167 19.66 18.58 -1.71
N THR A 168 19.42 19.85 -2.03
CA THR A 168 18.67 20.82 -1.27
C THR A 168 17.25 20.35 -0.99
N ALA A 169 16.91 20.33 0.31
CA ALA A 169 15.54 20.30 0.78
C ALA A 169 14.76 21.46 0.15
N SER A 170 13.67 21.14 -0.54
CA SER A 170 12.69 22.13 -0.95
C SER A 170 11.28 21.60 -0.76
N HIS A 171 10.62 22.23 0.22
CA HIS A 171 9.26 22.74 0.12
C HIS A 171 8.15 21.73 -0.17
N TRP A 172 7.61 21.12 0.90
CA TRP A 172 6.17 20.99 1.14
C TRP A 172 5.90 20.85 2.64
N ALA A 173 5.58 21.96 3.30
CA ALA A 173 4.62 22.08 4.41
C ALA A 173 4.74 23.48 5.02
N THR A 174 3.70 24.28 4.76
CA THR A 174 3.33 25.57 5.40
C THR A 174 4.35 26.70 5.41
#